data_AF-A0A7S2I760-F1
#
_entry.id   AF-A0A7S2I760-F1
#
_cell.length_a   1.000
_cell.length_b   1.000
_cell.length_c   1.000
_cell.angle_alpha   90.00
_cell.angle_beta   90.00
_cell.angle_gamma   90.00
#
_symmetry.space_group_name_H-M   'P 1'
#
loop_
_entity.id
_entity.type
_entity.pdbx_description
1 polymer ?
#
loop_
_entity_poly.entity_id
_entity_poly.type
_entity_poly.pdbx_seq_one_letter_code
_entity_poly.pdbx_strand_id
1 'polypeptide(L)'
;GTRHLTSTSTGQGPVMTLYHQTSREICDLIMKNGFKIGHGGWCGNAIYFALSPEATKTKAITPHSGAGCVIEATVEVGKVKKFPCCRYCGGRQDQHVYWTEHQLQAEGFGAIEINPGDGPEIVIYNNKQVKSMRIMPWLESWRP
;
A
#
# COMPACT_ATOMS: atom_id res chain seq x y z
N GLY A 1 4.20 -7.63 46.87
CA GLY A 1 3.60 -6.53 46.09
C GLY A 1 4.40 -6.31 44.83
N THR A 2 3.96 -6.92 43.73
CA THR A 2 4.61 -6.82 42.42
C THR A 2 4.23 -5.49 41.76
N ARG A 3 5.25 -4.68 41.44
CA ARG A 3 5.06 -3.43 40.69
C ARG A 3 4.71 -3.78 39.25
N HIS A 4 3.51 -3.42 38.82
CA HIS A 4 3.13 -3.37 37.41
C HIS A 4 3.93 -2.24 36.75
N LEU A 5 4.86 -2.60 35.87
CA LEU A 5 5.44 -1.66 34.92
C LEU A 5 4.42 -1.49 33.79
N THR A 6 3.70 -0.38 33.80
CA THR A 6 2.88 0.06 32.68
C THR A 6 3.82 0.46 31.53
N SER A 7 4.05 -0.48 30.61
CA SER A 7 4.67 -0.18 29.33
C SER A 7 3.68 0.65 28.50
N THR A 8 3.87 1.97 28.51
CA THR A 8 3.25 2.86 27.53
C THR A 8 4.07 2.77 26.24
N SER A 9 3.84 1.72 25.45
CA SER A 9 4.31 1.74 24.06
C SER A 9 3.47 2.76 23.29
N THR A 10 4.02 3.96 23.08
CA THR A 10 3.56 4.86 22.02
C THR A 10 3.88 4.18 20.69
N GLY A 11 3.07 3.20 20.31
CA GLY A 11 3.30 2.32 19.17
C GLY A 11 3.01 3.04 17.86
N GLN A 12 3.87 3.99 17.47
CA GLN A 12 3.98 4.37 16.07
C GLN A 12 4.69 3.22 15.38
N GLY A 13 3.95 2.48 14.53
CA GLY A 13 4.56 1.46 13.68
C GLY A 13 5.60 2.09 12.74
N PRO A 14 6.46 1.29 12.08
CA PRO A 14 7.30 1.78 10.99
C PRO A 14 6.49 2.64 10.01
N VAL A 15 7.04 3.79 9.64
CA VAL A 15 6.46 4.73 8.67
C VAL A 15 7.28 4.67 7.39
N MET A 16 6.60 4.63 6.24
CA MET A 16 7.22 4.58 4.92
C MET A 16 6.74 5.74 4.04
N THR A 17 7.64 6.25 3.20
CA THR A 17 7.27 7.10 2.06
C THR A 17 7.00 6.18 0.86
N LEU A 18 5.79 6.30 0.30
CA LEU A 18 5.22 5.38 -0.67
C LEU A 18 4.55 6.15 -1.82
N TYR A 19 4.38 5.50 -2.97
CA TYR A 19 3.96 6.18 -4.20
C TYR A 19 2.77 5.50 -4.87
N HIS A 20 1.82 6.29 -5.34
CA HIS A 20 0.66 5.80 -6.08
C HIS A 20 0.43 6.65 -7.33
N GLN A 21 0.40 6.01 -8.48
CA GLN A 21 0.10 6.68 -9.75
C GLN A 21 -1.35 6.43 -10.15
N THR A 22 -1.99 7.47 -10.65
CA THR A 22 -3.37 7.42 -11.12
C THR A 22 -3.62 8.50 -12.17
N SER A 23 -4.81 8.53 -12.78
CA SER A 23 -5.24 9.68 -13.60
C SER A 23 -5.30 10.98 -12.80
N ARG A 24 -5.17 12.14 -13.46
CA ARG A 24 -5.26 13.44 -12.80
C ARG A 24 -6.59 13.66 -12.07
N GLU A 25 -7.69 13.24 -12.67
CA GLU A 25 -9.04 13.35 -12.11
C GLU A 25 -9.18 12.56 -10.79
N ILE A 26 -8.69 11.32 -10.76
CA ILE A 26 -8.70 10.49 -9.56
C ILE A 26 -7.72 11.04 -8.52
N CYS A 27 -6.58 11.59 -8.95
CA CYS A 27 -5.62 12.25 -8.08
C CYS A 27 -6.27 13.40 -7.29
N ASP A 28 -7.01 14.27 -7.98
CA ASP A 28 -7.71 15.40 -7.35
C ASP A 28 -8.77 14.90 -6.34
N LEU A 29 -9.47 13.80 -6.65
CA LEU A 29 -10.41 13.16 -5.74
C LEU A 29 -9.73 12.55 -4.50
N ILE A 30 -8.58 11.91 -4.65
CA ILE A 30 -7.81 11.35 -3.53
C ILE A 30 -7.27 12.48 -2.65
N MET A 31 -6.73 13.55 -3.24
CA MET A 31 -6.23 14.69 -2.48
C MET A 31 -7.34 15.38 -1.68
N LYS A 32 -8.56 15.43 -2.22
CA LYS A 32 -9.72 16.01 -1.54
C LYS A 32 -10.30 15.12 -0.44
N ASN A 33 -10.37 13.80 -0.65
CA ASN A 33 -11.17 12.90 0.18
C ASN A 33 -10.35 11.84 0.93
N GLY A 34 -9.04 11.77 0.71
CA GLY A 34 -8.20 10.65 1.10
C GLY A 34 -8.31 9.45 0.15
N PHE A 35 -7.39 8.50 0.31
CA PHE A 35 -7.47 7.22 -0.39
C PHE A 35 -8.73 6.44 0.03
N LYS A 36 -9.27 5.67 -0.91
CA LYS A 36 -10.31 4.67 -0.65
C LYS A 36 -9.76 3.29 -0.97
N ILE A 37 -10.32 2.28 -0.31
CA ILE A 37 -10.03 0.88 -0.63
C ILE A 37 -10.46 0.62 -2.07
N GLY A 38 -9.52 0.17 -2.90
CA GLY A 38 -9.78 -0.20 -4.29
C GLY A 38 -10.49 -1.55 -4.39
N HIS A 39 -10.83 -1.93 -5.61
CA HIS A 39 -11.42 -3.25 -5.91
C HIS A 39 -10.41 -4.11 -6.69
N GLY A 40 -10.28 -5.39 -6.32
CA GLY A 40 -9.37 -6.34 -6.95
C GLY A 40 -7.93 -6.25 -6.43
N GLY A 41 -6.97 -6.70 -7.25
CA GLY A 41 -5.53 -6.72 -6.91
C GLY A 41 -5.04 -8.03 -6.30
N TRP A 42 -3.71 -8.18 -6.23
CA TRP A 42 -3.02 -9.42 -5.83
C TRP A 42 -3.30 -9.88 -4.41
N CYS A 43 -3.64 -8.98 -3.49
CA CYS A 43 -4.00 -9.30 -2.11
C CYS A 43 -5.47 -9.00 -1.79
N GLY A 44 -6.29 -8.74 -2.80
CA GLY A 44 -7.69 -8.32 -2.64
C GLY A 44 -7.86 -6.82 -2.46
N ASN A 45 -9.09 -6.43 -2.14
CA ASN A 45 -9.52 -5.03 -2.05
C ASN A 45 -8.68 -4.26 -1.03
N ALA A 46 -7.78 -3.41 -1.52
CA ALA A 46 -6.78 -2.72 -0.72
C ALA A 46 -6.29 -1.45 -1.43
N ILE A 47 -5.34 -0.76 -0.81
CA ILE A 47 -4.56 0.31 -1.45
C ILE A 47 -3.15 -0.22 -1.68
N TYR A 48 -2.68 -0.11 -2.93
CA TYR A 48 -1.38 -0.58 -3.37
C TYR A 48 -0.46 0.61 -3.63
N PHE A 49 0.76 0.53 -3.11
CA PHE A 49 1.78 1.53 -3.30
C PHE A 49 3.07 0.93 -3.85
N ALA A 50 3.73 1.68 -4.73
CA ALA A 50 5.10 1.41 -5.12
C ALA A 50 6.09 2.00 -4.10
N LEU A 51 7.31 1.45 -4.06
CA LEU A 51 8.40 1.95 -3.21
C LEU A 51 9.15 3.14 -3.83
N SER A 52 8.94 3.45 -5.10
CA SER A 52 9.50 4.64 -5.75
C SER A 52 8.52 5.24 -6.77
N PRO A 53 8.64 6.53 -7.10
CA PRO A 53 7.81 7.14 -8.15
C PRO A 53 8.00 6.48 -9.50
N GLU A 54 9.21 6.05 -9.85
CA GLU A 54 9.46 5.41 -11.15
C GLU A 54 8.82 4.02 -11.23
N ALA A 55 8.77 3.27 -10.12
CA ALA A 55 8.17 1.95 -10.09
C ALA A 55 6.65 1.98 -10.30
N THR A 56 5.98 3.15 -10.24
CA THR A 56 4.55 3.22 -10.50
C THR A 56 4.18 3.03 -11.98
N LYS A 57 5.13 3.27 -12.91
CA LYS A 57 4.87 3.23 -14.36
C LYS A 57 4.40 1.87 -14.87
N THR A 58 4.90 0.77 -14.28
CA THR A 58 4.51 -0.60 -14.67
C THR A 58 3.33 -1.15 -13.86
N LYS A 59 2.89 -0.41 -12.83
CA LYS A 59 1.86 -0.84 -11.86
C LYS A 59 0.48 -0.27 -12.16
N ALA A 60 0.43 0.90 -12.81
CA ALA A 60 -0.80 1.56 -13.24
C ALA A 60 -1.34 1.03 -14.59
N ILE A 61 -1.29 -0.27 -14.82
CA ILE A 61 -1.55 -0.88 -16.15
C ILE A 61 -3.00 -1.24 -16.43
N THR A 62 -3.91 -1.09 -15.45
CA THR A 62 -5.33 -1.36 -15.72
C THR A 62 -5.97 -0.16 -16.42
N PRO A 63 -7.00 -0.36 -17.29
CA PRO A 63 -7.70 0.75 -17.94
C PRO A 63 -8.25 1.81 -16.98
N HIS A 64 -8.47 1.44 -15.71
CA HIS A 64 -9.02 2.31 -14.67
C HIS A 64 -7.95 2.95 -13.78
N SER A 65 -6.70 2.49 -13.83
CA SER A 65 -5.60 3.07 -13.05
C SER A 65 -5.24 4.46 -13.59
N GLY A 66 -5.12 4.60 -14.91
CA GLY A 66 -4.75 5.87 -15.56
C GLY A 66 -3.34 6.36 -15.22
N ALA A 67 -2.93 7.45 -15.86
CA ALA A 67 -1.61 8.07 -15.67
C ALA A 67 -1.72 9.60 -15.68
N GLY A 68 -0.63 10.28 -15.32
CA GLY A 68 -0.53 11.74 -15.32
C GLY A 68 -0.56 12.39 -13.94
N CYS A 69 -0.64 11.61 -12.85
CA CYS A 69 -0.42 12.08 -11.49
C CYS A 69 0.28 11.02 -10.64
N VAL A 70 1.29 11.43 -9.87
CA VAL A 70 1.91 10.58 -8.84
C VAL A 70 1.71 11.25 -7.48
N ILE A 71 1.13 10.49 -6.54
CA ILE A 71 0.95 10.89 -5.15
C ILE A 71 2.07 10.25 -4.34
N GLU A 72 2.83 11.06 -3.62
CA GLU A 72 3.67 10.59 -2.52
C GLU A 72 2.84 10.58 -1.24
N ALA A 73 2.89 9.48 -0.49
CA ALA A 73 2.18 9.28 0.76
C ALA A 73 3.14 8.87 1.87
N THR A 74 2.98 9.48 3.06
CA THR A 74 3.59 8.96 4.28
C THR A 74 2.61 8.00 4.94
N VAL A 75 3.01 6.73 5.10
CA VAL A 75 2.12 5.65 5.53
C VAL A 75 2.69 4.95 6.76
N GLU A 76 1.89 4.83 7.81
CA GLU A 76 2.20 4.01 8.98
C GLU A 76 1.86 2.54 8.68
N VAL A 77 2.88 1.76 8.30
CA VAL A 77 2.70 0.40 7.80
C VAL A 77 2.69 -0.66 8.90
N GLY A 78 3.19 -0.34 10.10
CA GLY A 78 3.28 -1.32 11.18
C GLY A 78 4.23 -2.48 10.84
N LYS A 79 3.97 -3.66 11.38
CA LYS A 79 4.69 -4.87 10.97
C LYS A 79 4.23 -5.27 9.57
N VAL A 80 5.18 -5.60 8.69
CA VAL A 80 4.91 -5.95 7.30
C VAL A 80 4.99 -7.47 7.13
N LYS A 81 3.92 -8.08 6.60
CA LYS A 81 3.90 -9.49 6.22
C LYS A 81 4.42 -9.63 4.78
N LYS A 82 5.43 -10.45 4.54
CA LYS A 82 6.14 -10.50 3.25
C LYS A 82 5.76 -11.75 2.43
N PHE A 83 5.46 -11.54 1.15
CA PHE A 83 5.29 -12.58 0.13
C PHE A 83 6.09 -12.22 -1.15
N PRO A 84 7.44 -12.21 -1.10
CA PRO A 84 8.25 -11.70 -2.21
C PRO A 84 8.42 -12.68 -3.39
N CYS A 85 8.17 -13.97 -3.19
CA CYS A 85 8.45 -15.02 -4.19
C CYS A 85 7.19 -15.63 -4.82
N CYS A 86 6.00 -15.21 -4.40
CA CYS A 86 4.74 -15.75 -4.87
C CYS A 86 3.93 -14.56 -5.37
N ARG A 87 3.52 -14.57 -6.63
CA ARG A 87 2.65 -13.57 -7.26
C ARG A 87 1.35 -13.29 -6.46
N TYR A 88 1.04 -14.16 -5.50
CA TYR A 88 -0.11 -14.10 -4.59
C TYR A 88 0.32 -13.84 -3.15
N CYS A 89 -0.62 -13.36 -2.35
CA CYS A 89 -0.36 -12.97 -0.97
C CYS A 89 -0.50 -14.16 -0.01
N GLY A 90 0.18 -15.26 -0.36
CA GLY A 90 0.15 -16.55 0.34
C GLY A 90 -0.77 -17.59 -0.32
N GLY A 91 -0.74 -18.81 0.24
CA GLY A 91 -1.43 -20.00 -0.28
C GLY A 91 -0.46 -21.09 -0.74
N ARG A 92 -1.00 -22.25 -1.13
CA ARG A 92 -0.27 -23.29 -1.87
C ARG A 92 0.08 -22.82 -3.30
N GLN A 93 0.91 -23.57 -4.01
CA GLN A 93 1.37 -23.29 -5.37
C GLN A 93 0.23 -23.40 -6.41
N ASP A 94 -0.67 -22.41 -6.44
CA ASP A 94 -1.90 -22.29 -7.25
C ASP A 94 -3.06 -21.63 -6.47
N GLN A 95 -2.92 -21.49 -5.16
CA GLN A 95 -3.93 -20.87 -4.31
C GLN A 95 -3.69 -19.37 -4.18
N HIS A 96 -4.72 -18.60 -4.48
CA HIS A 96 -4.72 -17.15 -4.29
C HIS A 96 -5.43 -16.79 -2.98
N VAL A 97 -4.69 -16.27 -2.01
CA VAL A 97 -5.26 -15.72 -0.77
C VAL A 97 -5.57 -14.24 -0.93
N TYR A 98 -6.84 -13.88 -0.72
CA TYR A 98 -7.30 -12.50 -0.62
C TYR A 98 -7.44 -12.13 0.86
N TRP A 99 -6.83 -11.03 1.26
CA TRP A 99 -6.81 -10.57 2.64
C TRP A 99 -7.85 -9.49 2.89
N THR A 100 -8.19 -9.35 4.16
CA THR A 100 -8.96 -8.24 4.72
C THR A 100 -8.15 -7.58 5.84
N GLU A 101 -8.50 -6.35 6.22
CA GLU A 101 -7.91 -5.66 7.37
C GLU A 101 -7.96 -6.53 8.63
N HIS A 102 -9.12 -7.12 8.93
CA HIS A 102 -9.35 -7.92 10.13
C HIS A 102 -8.43 -9.16 10.18
N GLN A 103 -8.27 -9.88 9.06
CA GLN A 103 -7.36 -11.03 9.01
C GLN A 103 -5.91 -10.62 9.21
N LEU A 104 -5.47 -9.53 8.58
CA LEU A 104 -4.09 -9.07 8.69
C LEU A 104 -3.77 -8.59 10.12
N GLN A 105 -4.70 -7.86 10.74
CA GLN A 105 -4.57 -7.39 12.12
C GLN A 105 -4.65 -8.52 13.15
N ALA A 106 -5.48 -9.55 12.91
CA ALA A 106 -5.54 -10.73 13.78
C ALA A 106 -4.19 -11.46 13.86
N GLU A 107 -3.36 -11.34 12.82
CA GLU A 107 -1.99 -11.84 12.82
C GLU A 107 -0.93 -10.83 13.31
N GLY A 108 -1.36 -9.62 13.70
CA GLY A 108 -0.49 -8.58 14.23
C GLY A 108 0.31 -7.82 13.17
N PHE A 109 -0.13 -7.85 11.91
CA PHE A 109 0.49 -7.10 10.81
C PHE A 109 -0.36 -5.88 10.43
N GLY A 110 0.30 -4.83 9.93
CA GLY A 110 -0.33 -3.60 9.43
C GLY A 110 -0.28 -3.44 7.91
N ALA A 111 0.61 -4.17 7.22
CA ALA A 111 0.72 -4.14 5.78
C ALA A 111 1.21 -5.47 5.21
N ILE A 112 1.03 -5.66 3.91
CA ILE A 112 1.62 -6.75 3.15
C ILE A 112 2.65 -6.17 2.17
N GLU A 113 3.78 -6.86 1.99
CA GLU A 113 4.74 -6.61 0.91
C GLU A 113 4.69 -7.77 -0.08
N ILE A 114 4.47 -7.48 -1.36
CA ILE A 114 4.47 -8.46 -2.45
C ILE A 114 5.39 -8.02 -3.58
N ASN A 115 5.77 -8.97 -4.44
CA ASN A 115 6.40 -8.65 -5.72
C ASN A 115 5.75 -9.50 -6.81
N PRO A 116 4.82 -8.94 -7.61
CA PRO A 116 4.12 -9.70 -8.64
C PRO A 116 4.96 -9.94 -9.91
N GLY A 117 6.20 -9.46 -9.94
CA GLY A 117 7.16 -9.68 -11.04
C GLY A 117 7.72 -8.39 -11.66
N ASP A 118 7.20 -7.22 -11.28
CA ASP A 118 7.60 -5.90 -11.78
C ASP A 118 8.06 -4.97 -10.64
N GLY A 119 8.54 -5.56 -9.55
CA GLY A 119 9.06 -4.86 -8.38
C GLY A 119 8.09 -4.84 -7.19
N PRO A 120 8.60 -4.58 -5.97
CA PRO A 120 7.82 -4.70 -4.75
C PRO A 120 6.69 -3.66 -4.65
N GLU A 121 5.62 -4.05 -3.96
CA GLU A 121 4.47 -3.22 -3.61
C GLU A 121 4.16 -3.36 -2.13
N ILE A 122 3.75 -2.25 -1.50
CA ILE A 122 3.17 -2.24 -0.15
C ILE A 122 1.67 -2.13 -0.26
N VAL A 123 0.97 -3.02 0.44
CA VAL A 123 -0.48 -3.14 0.44
C VAL A 123 -1.02 -2.86 1.83
N ILE A 124 -1.96 -1.92 1.93
CA ILE A 124 -2.66 -1.58 3.18
C ILE A 124 -4.17 -1.72 3.02
N TYR A 125 -4.86 -2.02 4.12
CA TYR A 125 -6.31 -2.23 4.14
C TYR A 125 -7.07 -1.14 4.89
N ASN A 126 -6.36 -0.18 5.49
CA ASN A 126 -6.94 0.92 6.23
C ASN A 126 -6.34 2.24 5.78
N ASN A 127 -7.16 3.10 5.18
CA ASN A 127 -6.70 4.41 4.69
C ASN A 127 -6.24 5.36 5.81
N LYS A 128 -6.61 5.12 7.08
CA LYS A 128 -6.11 5.88 8.24
C LYS A 128 -4.62 5.64 8.52
N GLN A 129 -4.02 4.65 7.87
CA GLN A 129 -2.57 4.46 7.87
C GLN A 129 -1.86 5.55 7.06
N VAL A 130 -2.54 6.18 6.09
CA VAL A 130 -1.98 7.30 5.33
C VAL A 130 -2.05 8.57 6.19
N LYS A 131 -0.88 9.11 6.54
CA LYS A 131 -0.74 10.26 7.46
C LYS A 131 -0.63 11.59 6.73
N SER A 132 -0.03 11.58 5.55
CA SER A 132 0.08 12.77 4.70
C SER A 132 0.22 12.36 3.24
N MET A 133 -0.14 13.27 2.35
CA MET A 133 -0.05 13.09 0.91
C MET A 133 0.40 14.39 0.25
N ARG A 134 1.13 14.28 -0.86
CA ARG A 134 1.40 15.38 -1.78
C ARG A 134 1.45 14.89 -3.21
N ILE A 135 1.06 15.76 -4.15
CA ILE A 135 1.28 15.52 -5.57
C ILE A 135 2.75 15.80 -5.88
N MET A 136 3.42 14.88 -6.56
CA MET A 136 4.78 15.05 -7.05
C MET A 136 4.79 15.80 -8.39
N PRO A 137 5.82 16.63 -8.67
CA PRO A 137 6.04 17.15 -10.01
C PRO A 137 6.16 16.01 -11.01
N TRP A 138 5.38 16.03 -12.09
CA TRP A 138 5.39 14.97 -13.08
C TRP A 138 6.74 14.90 -13.80
N LEU A 139 7.33 13.69 -13.86
CA LEU A 139 8.52 13.42 -14.66
C LEU A 139 8.17 12.42 -15.78
N GLU A 140 8.69 12.66 -16.98
CA GLU A 140 8.42 11.79 -18.14
C GLU A 140 8.92 10.35 -17.92
N SER A 141 9.93 10.16 -17.07
CA SER A 141 10.43 8.83 -16.68
C SER A 141 9.41 7.96 -15.95
N TRP A 142 8.30 8.53 -15.47
CA TRP A 142 7.22 7.83 -14.77
C TRP A 142 6.02 7.51 -15.67
N ARG A 143 6.09 7.92 -16.95
CA ARG A 143 5.06 7.58 -17.92
C ARG A 143 5.07 6.06 -18.18
N PRO A 144 3.90 5.38 -18.14
CA PRO A 144 3.76 3.97 -18.49
C PRO A 144 4.14 3.68 -19.95
#